data_AF-A0A653E9Z0-F1
#
_entry.id   AF-A0A653E9Z0-F1
#
_cell.length_a   1.000
_cell.length_b   1.000
_cell.length_c   1.000
_cell.angle_alpha   90.00
_cell.angle_beta   90.00
_cell.angle_gamma   90.00
#
_symmetry.space_group_name_H-M   'P 1'
#
loop_
_entity.id
_entity.type
_entity.pdbx_description
1 polymer ?
#
loop_
_entity_poly.entity_id
_entity_poly.type
_entity_poly.pdbx_seq_one_letter_code
_entity_poly.pdbx_strand_id
1 'polypeptide(L)'
;MNCPQTLERCTPVTSDRSLPTPKILLAGNNQPGLLRHLDGWPARWGGSRTFLIHFAENAQGLAKFANNSFDMAVLQAPAASELEDAVKQLVRVAKQGLITRN
;
A
#
# COMPACT_ATOMS: atom_id res chain seq x y z
N MET A 1 -41.78 -24.90 -23.26
CA MET A 1 -40.35 -24.77 -23.60
C MET A 1 -39.65 -24.24 -22.36
N ASN A 2 -38.97 -25.10 -21.59
CA ASN A 2 -38.17 -24.68 -20.44
C ASN A 2 -36.71 -24.56 -20.87
N CYS A 3 -36.25 -23.33 -21.07
CA CYS A 3 -34.83 -23.07 -21.25
C CYS A 3 -34.17 -23.14 -19.86
N PRO A 4 -33.20 -24.04 -19.61
CA PRO A 4 -32.44 -24.00 -18.38
C PRO A 4 -31.64 -22.69 -18.34
N GLN A 5 -31.90 -21.85 -17.34
CA GLN A 5 -31.09 -20.66 -17.08
C GLN A 5 -29.72 -21.13 -16.58
N THR A 6 -28.74 -21.18 -17.47
CA THR A 6 -27.33 -21.36 -17.08
C THR A 6 -26.90 -20.08 -16.37
N LEU A 7 -26.87 -20.13 -15.03
CA LEU A 7 -26.23 -19.12 -14.20
C LEU A 7 -24.71 -19.28 -14.37
N GLU A 8 -24.18 -18.74 -15.46
CA GLU A 8 -22.75 -18.54 -15.69
C GLU A 8 -22.23 -17.58 -14.60
N ARG A 9 -21.79 -18.14 -13.46
CA ARG A 9 -21.05 -17.35 -12.46
C ARG A 9 -19.69 -17.05 -13.05
N CYS A 10 -19.55 -15.85 -13.61
CA CYS A 10 -18.23 -15.23 -13.83
C CYS A 10 -17.56 -15.06 -12.47
N THR A 11 -16.81 -16.06 -12.01
CA THR A 11 -15.85 -15.85 -10.94
C THR A 11 -14.73 -15.00 -11.51
N PRO A 12 -14.26 -13.95 -10.82
CA PRO A 12 -13.14 -13.17 -11.30
C PRO A 12 -11.93 -14.11 -11.47
N VAL A 13 -11.33 -14.08 -12.66
CA VAL A 13 -10.16 -14.88 -13.12
C VAL A 13 -8.93 -14.76 -12.19
N THR A 14 -8.98 -13.90 -11.17
CA THR A 14 -7.88 -13.64 -10.24
C THR A 14 -7.91 -14.48 -8.96
N SER A 15 -8.80 -15.47 -8.85
CA SER A 15 -9.08 -16.16 -7.57
C SER A 15 -7.95 -17.07 -7.07
N ASP A 16 -7.00 -17.47 -7.91
CA ASP A 16 -6.02 -18.53 -7.59
C ASP A 16 -4.54 -18.11 -7.73
N ARG A 17 -4.23 -16.95 -8.30
CA ARG A 17 -2.84 -16.49 -8.35
C ARG A 17 -2.44 -15.98 -6.97
N SER A 18 -1.59 -16.72 -6.26
CA SER A 18 -0.98 -16.26 -5.03
C SER A 18 -0.22 -14.96 -5.32
N LEU A 19 -0.86 -13.84 -4.99
CA LEU A 19 -0.21 -12.54 -5.09
C LEU A 19 0.94 -12.55 -4.08
N PRO A 20 2.14 -12.08 -4.46
CA PRO A 20 3.26 -12.00 -3.55
C PRO A 20 2.87 -11.22 -2.29
N THR A 21 3.46 -11.58 -1.15
CA THR A 21 3.21 -10.92 0.12
C THR A 21 3.44 -9.41 -0.03
N PRO A 22 2.41 -8.59 0.16
CA PRO A 22 2.49 -7.17 -0.12
C PRO A 22 3.49 -6.49 0.82
N LYS A 23 4.27 -5.56 0.26
CA LYS A 23 5.29 -4.80 1.01
C LYS A 23 4.78 -3.40 1.30
N ILE A 24 4.80 -3.02 2.56
CA ILE A 24 4.32 -1.73 3.07
C ILE A 24 5.50 -0.99 3.69
N LEU A 25 5.66 0.29 3.35
CA LEU A 25 6.62 1.19 3.97
C LEU A 25 5.89 2.18 4.89
N LEU A 26 6.37 2.35 6.11
CA LEU A 26 5.91 3.37 7.05
C LEU A 26 7.06 4.34 7.32
N ALA A 27 6.89 5.58 6.89
CA ALA A 27 7.90 6.61 7.02
C ALA A 27 7.42 7.72 7.96
N GLY A 28 8.03 7.84 9.13
CA GLY A 28 7.70 8.88 10.11
C GLY A 28 7.97 8.45 11.56
N ASN A 29 7.89 9.43 12.46
CA ASN A 29 8.27 9.28 13.86
C ASN A 29 7.21 8.51 14.67
N ASN A 30 5.93 8.66 14.33
CA ASN A 30 4.83 8.00 15.05
C ASN A 30 4.36 6.73 14.33
N GLN A 31 5.17 5.67 14.39
CA GLN A 31 4.87 4.39 13.72
C GLN A 31 3.53 3.77 14.14
N PRO A 32 3.13 3.74 15.43
CA PRO A 32 1.81 3.25 15.82
C PRO A 32 0.67 4.05 15.19
N GLY A 33 0.84 5.38 15.07
CA GLY A 33 -0.11 6.23 14.36
C GLY A 33 -0.21 5.90 12.87
N LEU A 34 0.93 5.68 12.22
CA LEU A 34 0.99 5.30 10.80
C LEU A 34 0.34 3.94 10.51
N LEU A 35 0.47 2.98 11.44
CA LEU A 35 -0.19 1.67 11.32
C LEU A 35 -1.72 1.79 11.32
N ARG A 36 -2.29 2.71 12.10
CA ARG A 36 -3.75 2.93 12.13
C ARG A 36 -4.31 3.40 10.79
N HIS A 37 -3.49 4.10 10.00
CA HIS A 37 -3.90 4.50 8.65
C HIS A 37 -3.93 3.34 7.66
N LEU A 38 -3.39 2.17 8.03
CA LEU A 38 -3.58 0.91 7.30
C LEU A 38 -4.87 0.19 7.71
N ASP A 39 -5.52 0.56 8.83
CA ASP A 39 -6.75 -0.09 9.27
C ASP A 39 -7.85 0.17 8.24
N GLY A 40 -8.30 -0.90 7.56
CA GLY A 40 -9.26 -0.84 6.46
C GLY A 40 -8.63 -0.91 5.06
N TRP A 41 -7.32 -0.73 4.93
CA TRP A 41 -6.63 -0.96 3.67
C TRP A 41 -6.55 -2.42 3.20
N PRO A 42 -6.60 -3.47 4.07
CA PRO A 42 -6.81 -4.83 3.61
C PRO A 42 -8.24 -5.11 3.11
N ALA A 43 -9.22 -4.19 3.24
CA ALA A 43 -10.61 -4.45 2.85
C ALA A 43 -10.80 -4.78 1.36
N ARG A 44 -9.86 -4.36 0.51
CA ARG A 44 -9.83 -4.67 -0.93
C ARG A 44 -9.04 -5.93 -1.28
N TRP A 45 -8.30 -6.49 -0.32
CA TRP A 45 -7.72 -7.82 -0.46
C TRP A 45 -8.82 -8.79 -0.05
N GLY A 46 -9.20 -9.71 -0.94
CA GLY A 46 -10.35 -10.63 -0.74
C GLY A 46 -10.18 -11.66 0.38
N GLY A 47 -9.57 -11.29 1.50
CA GLY A 47 -9.30 -12.11 2.67
C GLY A 47 -8.22 -11.48 3.57
N SER A 48 -8.10 -12.01 4.79
CA SER A 48 -6.97 -11.71 5.67
C SER A 48 -5.67 -12.14 5.00
N ARG A 49 -4.71 -11.22 4.86
CA ARG A 49 -3.39 -11.48 4.28
C ARG A 49 -2.31 -10.95 5.19
N THR A 50 -1.22 -11.69 5.29
CA THR A 50 0.02 -11.20 5.88
C THR A 50 0.67 -10.18 4.95
N PHE A 51 1.40 -9.22 5.52
CA PHE A 51 2.12 -8.20 4.78
C PHE A 51 3.46 -7.90 5.48
N LEU A 52 4.43 -7.43 4.71
CA LEU A 52 5.77 -7.09 5.21
C LEU A 52 5.87 -5.59 5.43
N ILE A 53 6.07 -5.18 6.69
CA ILE A 53 6.21 -3.78 7.06
C ILE A 53 7.70 -3.42 7.10
N HIS A 54 8.05 -2.33 6.44
CA HIS A 54 9.36 -1.69 6.52
C HIS A 54 9.19 -0.31 7.14
N PHE A 55 10.20 0.12 7.88
CA PHE A 55 10.18 1.40 8.58
C PHE A 55 11.27 2.32 8.02
N ALA A 56 10.91 3.59 7.89
CA ALA A 56 11.83 4.69 7.66
C ALA A 56 11.54 5.79 8.69
N GLU A 57 12.58 6.48 9.13
CA GLU A 57 12.44 7.56 10.12
C GLU A 57 11.66 8.75 9.53
N ASN A 58 11.90 9.08 8.26
CA ASN A 58 11.36 10.25 7.59
C ASN A 58 11.29 10.06 6.07
N ALA A 59 10.86 11.11 5.36
CA ALA A 59 10.78 11.15 3.90
C ALA A 59 12.14 10.91 3.22
N GLN A 60 13.24 11.38 3.81
CA GLN A 60 14.60 11.23 3.29
C GLN A 60 15.04 9.75 3.31
N GLY A 61 14.52 8.97 4.26
CA GLY A 61 14.71 7.53 4.32
C GLY A 61 14.23 6.79 3.06
N LEU A 62 13.30 7.36 2.28
CA LEU A 62 12.81 6.73 1.04
C LEU A 62 13.91 6.60 -0.02
N ALA A 63 14.92 7.47 -0.01
CA ALA A 63 16.01 7.46 -0.99
C ALA A 63 16.82 6.14 -0.97
N LYS A 64 16.82 5.42 0.17
CA LYS A 64 17.55 4.16 0.37
C LYS A 64 16.92 2.97 -0.36
N PHE A 65 15.65 3.07 -0.74
CA PHE A 65 14.94 1.96 -1.36
C PHE A 65 15.01 2.01 -2.89
N ALA A 66 14.91 0.85 -3.53
CA ALA A 66 14.85 0.75 -4.99
C ALA A 66 13.46 1.16 -5.54
N ASN A 67 13.40 1.45 -6.83
CA ASN A 67 12.15 1.82 -7.50
C ASN A 67 11.12 0.68 -7.41
N ASN A 68 9.84 1.02 -7.27
CA ASN A 68 8.71 0.08 -7.22
C ASN A 68 8.85 -1.08 -6.21
N SER A 69 9.57 -0.85 -5.11
CA SER A 69 9.83 -1.86 -4.08
C SER A 69 8.62 -2.16 -3.20
N PHE A 70 7.68 -1.21 -3.09
CA PHE A 70 6.54 -1.27 -2.19
C PHE A 70 5.21 -1.20 -2.92
N ASP A 71 4.24 -1.94 -2.40
CA ASP A 71 2.85 -1.84 -2.87
C ASP A 71 2.15 -0.63 -2.26
N MET A 72 2.63 -0.16 -1.10
CA MET A 72 2.25 1.12 -0.49
C MET A 72 3.32 1.68 0.40
N ALA A 73 3.29 3.01 0.50
CA ALA A 73 3.99 3.74 1.52
C ALA A 73 3.04 4.72 2.23
N VAL A 74 3.05 4.71 3.55
CA VAL A 74 2.41 5.74 4.39
C VAL A 74 3.50 6.64 4.92
N LEU A 75 3.41 7.92 4.59
CA LEU A 75 4.38 8.94 4.95
C LEU A 75 3.72 9.96 5.88
N GLN A 76 4.33 10.19 7.04
CA GLN A 76 3.98 11.33 7.87
C GLN A 76 4.31 12.61 7.10
N ALA A 77 3.37 13.57 7.10
CA ALA A 77 3.49 14.81 6.35
C ALA A 77 4.84 15.51 6.64
N PRO A 78 5.72 15.64 5.63
CA PRO A 78 6.99 16.33 5.79
C PRO A 78 6.79 17.85 5.82
N ALA A 79 7.87 18.58 6.12
CA ALA A 79 7.87 20.04 6.03
C ALA A 79 7.60 20.49 4.58
N ALA A 80 7.03 21.70 4.41
CA ALA A 80 6.67 22.23 3.11
C ALA A 80 7.88 22.31 2.14
N SER A 81 9.07 22.61 2.66
CA SER A 81 10.33 22.67 1.89
C SER A 81 10.78 21.31 1.35
N GLU A 82 10.32 20.21 1.95
CA GLU A 82 10.75 18.85 1.62
C GLU A 82 9.66 18.05 0.88
N LEU A 83 8.46 18.62 0.76
CA LEU A 83 7.29 17.93 0.23
C LEU A 83 7.48 17.47 -1.21
N GLU A 84 8.07 18.32 -2.05
CA GLU A 84 8.26 17.99 -3.46
C GLU A 84 9.19 16.78 -3.63
N ASP A 85 10.33 16.78 -2.94
CA ASP A 85 11.27 15.66 -2.98
C ASP A 85 10.69 14.42 -2.33
N ALA A 86 9.96 14.56 -1.23
CA ALA A 86 9.26 13.47 -0.59
C ALA A 86 8.24 12.81 -1.52
N VAL A 87 7.44 13.59 -2.26
CA VAL A 87 6.47 13.07 -3.24
C VAL A 87 7.18 12.37 -4.40
N LYS A 88 8.27 12.95 -4.93
CA LYS A 88 9.08 12.31 -5.98
C LYS A 88 9.60 10.94 -5.51
N GLN A 89 10.17 10.88 -4.30
CA GLN A 89 10.66 9.63 -3.74
C GLN A 89 9.52 8.64 -3.48
N LEU A 90 8.37 9.11 -3.00
CA LEU A 90 7.20 8.29 -2.71
C LEU A 90 6.67 7.61 -3.99
N VAL A 91 6.50 8.37 -5.06
CA VAL A 91 6.05 7.86 -6.36
C VAL A 91 7.07 6.90 -6.97
N ARG A 92 8.37 7.14 -6.73
CA ARG A 92 9.44 6.25 -7.21
C ARG A 92 9.42 4.89 -6.53
N VAL A 93 9.23 4.84 -5.21
CA VAL A 93 9.42 3.62 -4.42
C VAL A 93 8.15 2.80 -4.25
N ALA A 94 6.97 3.42 -4.31
CA ALA A 94 5.71 2.78 -3.99
C ALA A 94 4.66 2.92 -5.10
N LYS A 95 3.90 1.84 -5.34
CA LYS A 95 2.77 1.85 -6.29
C LYS A 95 1.60 2.70 -5.79
N GLN A 96 1.48 2.85 -4.47
CA GLN A 96 0.47 3.67 -3.82
C GLN A 96 1.12 4.45 -2.68
N GLY A 97 0.64 5.68 -2.45
CA GLY A 97 1.17 6.55 -1.41
C GLY A 97 0.04 7.20 -0.62
N LEU A 98 0.22 7.30 0.69
CA LEU A 98 -0.65 8.03 1.59
C LEU A 98 0.18 9.00 2.41
N ILE A 99 -0.15 10.29 2.37
CA ILE A 99 0.49 11.31 3.21
C ILE A 99 -0.48 11.69 4.33
N THR A 100 -0.06 11.49 5.58
CA THR A 100 -0.92 11.70 6.75
C THR A 100 -0.42 12.86 7.58
N ARG A 101 -1.30 13.79 7.91
CA ARG A 101 -1.05 14.82 8.93
C ARG A 101 -1.50 14.24 10.28
N ASN A 102 -0.54 13.94 11.15
CA ASN A 102 -0.79 13.58 12.54
C ASN A 102 -0.81 14.84 13.40
#